data_AF-A0A9D3SAK0-F1
#
_entry.id   AF-A0A9D3SAK0-F1
#
_cell.length_a   1.000
_cell.length_b   1.000
_cell.length_c   1.000
_cell.angle_alpha   90.00
_cell.angle_beta   90.00
_cell.angle_gamma   90.00
#
_symmetry.space_group_name_H-M   'P 1'
#
loop_
_entity.id
_entity.type
_entity.pdbx_description
1 polymer ?
#
loop_
_entity_poly.entity_id
_entity_poly.type
_entity_poly.pdbx_seq_one_letter_code
_entity_poly.pdbx_strand_id
1 'polypeptide(L)'
;MVKERVRGRLSQQKERKATQMLAIVLGVFIICWLPFFLTHVLRVHCSSCCISPTLYSAVTWLGYLNSAVNPVIYTTFNIEFRKAFIKILHC
;
A
#
# COMPACT_ATOMS: atom_id res chain seq x y z
N MET A 1 -17.72 -28.32 20.28
CA MET A 1 -17.21 -27.38 21.31
C MET A 1 -15.73 -26.99 21.17
N VAL A 2 -14.71 -27.81 21.50
CA VAL A 2 -13.28 -27.40 21.39
C VAL A 2 -12.85 -27.13 19.93
N LYS A 3 -13.26 -28.01 19.01
CA LYS A 3 -12.97 -27.88 17.56
C LYS A 3 -13.56 -26.60 16.95
N GLU A 4 -14.74 -26.17 17.41
CA GLU A 4 -15.37 -24.91 16.98
C GLU A 4 -14.64 -23.67 17.52
N ARG A 5 -14.20 -23.70 18.79
CA ARG A 5 -13.39 -22.59 19.35
C ARG A 5 -12.06 -22.44 18.61
N VAL A 6 -11.42 -23.55 18.22
CA VAL A 6 -10.19 -23.53 17.42
C VAL A 6 -10.45 -22.96 16.02
N ARG A 7 -11.53 -23.39 15.35
CA ARG A 7 -11.94 -22.86 14.04
C ARG A 7 -12.26 -21.36 14.08
N GLY A 8 -12.95 -20.89 15.13
CA GLY A 8 -13.24 -19.47 15.34
C GLY A 8 -11.97 -18.62 15.55
N ARG A 9 -11.00 -19.12 16.33
CA ARG A 9 -9.69 -18.45 16.52
C ARG A 9 -8.89 -18.39 15.21
N LEU A 10 -8.91 -19.44 14.39
CA LEU A 10 -8.28 -19.46 13.06
C LEU A 10 -8.94 -18.46 12.10
N SER A 11 -10.27 -18.32 12.12
CA SER A 11 -10.98 -17.30 11.32
C SER A 11 -10.58 -15.89 11.72
N GLN A 12 -10.62 -15.58 13.02
CA GLN A 12 -10.22 -14.26 13.53
C GLN A 12 -8.75 -13.91 13.20
N GLN A 13 -7.84 -14.89 13.25
CA GLN A 13 -6.45 -14.67 12.85
C GLN A 13 -6.31 -14.36 11.36
N LYS A 14 -7.09 -15.01 10.49
CA LYS A 14 -7.10 -14.72 9.05
C LYS A 14 -7.68 -13.34 8.76
N GLU A 15 -8.81 -13.00 9.37
CA GLU A 15 -9.44 -11.68 9.27
C GLU A 15 -8.49 -10.58 9.74
N ARG A 16 -7.83 -10.75 10.88
CA ARG A 16 -6.85 -9.78 11.39
C ARG A 16 -5.68 -9.55 10.43
N LYS A 17 -5.18 -10.61 9.78
CA LYS A 17 -4.12 -10.49 8.77
C LYS A 17 -4.60 -9.75 7.51
N ALA A 18 -5.82 -10.02 7.05
CA ALA A 18 -6.42 -9.29 5.94
C ALA A 18 -6.59 -7.80 6.27
N THR A 19 -7.11 -7.46 7.45
CA THR A 19 -7.25 -6.08 7.90
C THR A 19 -5.89 -5.39 8.05
N GLN A 20 -4.88 -6.07 8.60
CA GLN A 20 -3.52 -5.53 8.70
C GLN A 20 -2.95 -5.20 7.32
N MET A 21 -3.15 -6.10 6.35
CA MET A 21 -2.72 -5.89 4.98
C MET A 21 -3.44 -4.70 4.32
N LEU A 22 -4.76 -4.58 4.50
CA LEU A 22 -5.52 -3.42 4.03
C LEU A 22 -5.00 -2.12 4.65
N ALA A 23 -4.73 -2.12 5.96
CA ALA A 23 -4.17 -0.95 6.65
C ALA A 23 -2.79 -0.55 6.10
N ILE A 24 -1.93 -1.53 5.78
CA ILE A 24 -0.62 -1.27 5.16
C ILE A 24 -0.79 -0.68 3.76
N VAL A 25 -1.64 -1.26 2.92
CA VAL A 25 -1.90 -0.75 1.55
C VAL A 25 -2.43 0.69 1.61
N LEU A 26 -3.39 0.97 2.50
CA LEU A 26 -3.92 2.32 2.70
C LEU A 26 -2.84 3.29 3.22
N GLY A 27 -2.01 2.85 4.16
CA GLY A 27 -0.91 3.67 4.68
C GLY A 27 0.10 4.04 3.60
N VAL A 28 0.51 3.07 2.77
CA VAL A 28 1.42 3.32 1.64
C VAL A 28 0.77 4.25 0.62
N PHE A 29 -0.50 4.03 0.29
CA PHE A 29 -1.24 4.91 -0.60
C PHE A 29 -1.22 6.37 -0.11
N ILE A 30 -1.52 6.60 1.17
CA ILE A 30 -1.49 7.94 1.77
C ILE A 30 -0.08 8.52 1.71
N ILE A 31 0.96 7.78 2.11
CA ILE A 31 2.35 8.28 2.11
C ILE A 31 2.81 8.65 0.70
N CYS A 32 2.45 7.86 -0.31
CA CYS A 32 2.86 8.12 -1.69
C CYS A 32 2.08 9.27 -2.34
N TRP A 33 0.78 9.39 -2.05
CA TRP A 33 -0.10 10.34 -2.74
C TRP A 33 -0.34 11.65 -2.00
N LEU A 34 -0.30 11.66 -0.68
CA LEU A 34 -0.54 12.87 0.11
C LEU A 34 0.40 14.03 -0.26
N PRO A 35 1.72 13.82 -0.46
CA PRO A 35 2.62 14.89 -0.89
C PRO A 35 2.23 15.50 -2.24
N PHE A 36 1.80 14.65 -3.19
CA PHE A 36 1.32 15.10 -4.49
C PHE A 36 0.04 15.92 -4.35
N PHE A 37 -0.95 15.44 -3.60
CA PHE A 37 -2.20 16.18 -3.40
C PHE A 37 -1.98 17.54 -2.74
N LEU A 38 -1.15 17.61 -1.70
CA LEU A 38 -0.83 18.86 -1.02
C LEU A 38 -0.13 19.86 -1.97
N THR A 39 0.90 19.40 -2.68
CA THR A 39 1.63 20.27 -3.63
C THR A 39 0.75 20.70 -4.80
N HIS A 40 -0.12 19.84 -5.32
CA HIS A 40 -1.06 20.17 -6.37
C HIS A 40 -2.08 21.23 -5.93
N VAL A 41 -2.70 21.05 -4.75
CA VAL A 41 -3.64 22.03 -4.18
C VAL A 41 -2.94 23.38 -3.96
N LEU A 42 -1.74 23.37 -3.37
CA LEU A 42 -0.97 24.60 -3.19
C LEU A 42 -0.64 25.28 -4.51
N ARG A 43 -0.25 24.52 -5.54
CA ARG A 43 0.07 25.07 -6.87
C ARG A 43 -1.12 25.77 -7.52
N VAL A 44 -2.33 25.24 -7.34
CA VAL A 44 -3.55 25.78 -7.93
C VAL A 44 -4.09 26.98 -7.14
N HIS A 45 -4.02 26.92 -5.81
CA HIS A 45 -4.70 27.89 -4.94
C HIS A 45 -3.78 28.95 -4.32
N CYS A 46 -2.45 28.78 -4.38
CA CYS A 46 -1.49 29.72 -3.83
C CYS A 46 -0.61 30.28 -4.96
N SER A 47 -0.96 31.47 -5.46
CA SER A 47 -0.22 32.17 -6.51
C SER A 47 1.18 32.62 -6.09
N SER A 48 1.40 32.83 -4.78
CA SER A 48 2.70 33.19 -4.20
C SER A 48 3.57 31.98 -3.83
N CYS A 49 3.04 30.76 -3.87
CA CYS A 49 3.78 29.56 -3.52
C CYS A 49 4.62 29.09 -4.70
N CYS A 50 5.94 29.32 -4.63
CA CYS A 50 6.88 28.82 -5.63
C CYS A 50 7.19 27.33 -5.40
N ILE A 51 6.42 26.43 -6.03
CA ILE A 51 6.75 25.00 -6.07
C ILE A 51 7.71 24.73 -7.22
N SER A 52 8.92 24.28 -6.91
CA SER A 52 9.92 23.98 -7.94
C SER A 52 9.45 22.83 -8.85
N PRO A 53 9.76 22.88 -10.16
CA PRO A 53 9.45 21.79 -11.08
C PRO A 53 10.04 20.44 -10.63
N THR A 54 11.25 20.47 -10.05
CA THR A 54 11.93 19.29 -9.52
C THR A 54 11.17 18.67 -8.36
N LEU A 55 10.72 19.48 -7.40
CA LEU A 55 9.91 18.98 -6.28
C LEU A 55 8.60 18.37 -6.77
N TYR A 56 7.91 19.06 -7.69
CA TYR A 56 6.66 18.56 -8.26
C TYR A 56 6.86 17.24 -9.03
N SER A 57 7.95 17.13 -9.79
CA SER A 57 8.30 15.88 -10.46
C SER A 57 8.59 14.77 -9.45
N ALA A 58 9.37 15.05 -8.40
CA ALA A 58 9.71 14.07 -7.38
C ALA A 58 8.48 13.52 -6.64
N VAL A 59 7.54 14.37 -6.22
CA VAL A 59 6.30 13.91 -5.56
C VAL A 59 5.37 13.16 -6.51
N THR A 60 5.41 13.49 -7.81
CA THR A 60 4.67 12.73 -8.84
C THR A 60 5.26 11.32 -9.02
N TRP A 61 6.59 11.22 -9.11
CA TRP A 61 7.29 9.93 -9.17
C TRP A 61 7.05 9.09 -7.93
N LEU A 62 7.01 9.70 -6.75
CA LEU A 62 6.64 9.01 -5.50
C LEU A 62 5.23 8.40 -5.59
N GLY A 63 4.27 9.12 -6.19
CA GLY A 63 2.94 8.59 -6.47
C GLY A 63 2.97 7.36 -7.40
N TYR A 64 3.81 7.38 -8.44
CA TYR A 64 3.97 6.22 -9.33
C TYR A 64 4.60 5.00 -8.62
N LEU A 65 5.49 5.21 -7.66
CA LEU A 65 6.06 4.12 -6.87
C LEU A 65 5.02 3.36 -6.05
N ASN A 66 3.87 3.96 -5.71
CA ASN A 66 2.76 3.28 -5.01
C ASN A 66 2.39 1.95 -5.68
N SER A 67 2.32 1.94 -7.02
CA SER A 67 1.97 0.74 -7.79
C SER A 67 3.05 -0.34 -7.72
N ALA A 68 4.33 0.06 -7.66
CA ALA A 68 5.46 -0.86 -7.58
C ALA A 68 5.62 -1.51 -6.20
N VAL A 69 5.23 -0.81 -5.13
CA VAL A 69 5.29 -1.32 -3.76
C VAL A 69 4.24 -2.41 -3.50
N ASN A 70 3.11 -2.39 -4.23
CA ASN A 70 2.02 -3.36 -4.07
C ASN A 70 2.48 -4.83 -4.11
N PRO A 71 3.15 -5.34 -5.18
CA PRO A 71 3.67 -6.71 -5.19
C PRO A 71 4.53 -7.07 -3.97
N VAL A 72 5.33 -6.13 -3.45
CA VAL A 72 6.16 -6.32 -2.25
C VAL A 72 5.27 -6.49 -1.01
N ILE A 73 4.23 -5.68 -0.85
CA ILE A 73 3.25 -5.81 0.24
C ILE A 73 2.55 -7.17 0.15
N TYR A 74 2.01 -7.52 -1.02
CA TYR A 74 1.29 -8.78 -1.23
C TYR A 74 2.18 -10.00 -0.96
N THR A 75 3.42 -10.01 -1.47
CA THR A 75 4.35 -11.13 -1.24
C THR A 75 4.87 -11.23 0.19
N THR A 76 4.93 -10.12 0.94
CA THR A 76 5.38 -10.11 2.34
C THR A 76 4.28 -10.54 3.31
N PHE A 77 3.05 -10.05 3.12
CA PHE A 77 1.96 -10.21 4.08
C PHE A 77 0.90 -11.24 3.66
N ASN A 78 0.83 -11.62 2.39
CA ASN A 78 -0.08 -12.66 1.88
C ASN A 78 0.72 -13.90 1.43
N ILE A 79 0.70 -14.93 2.29
CA ILE A 79 1.42 -16.19 2.08
C ILE A 79 0.94 -16.92 0.82
N GLU A 80 -0.36 -16.87 0.51
CA GLU A 80 -0.90 -17.52 -0.69
C GLU A 80 -0.42 -16.81 -1.95
N PHE A 81 -0.45 -15.47 -1.94
CA PHE A 81 0.09 -14.65 -3.02
C PHE A 81 1.58 -14.94 -3.24
N ARG A 82 2.38 -14.98 -2.16
CA ARG A 82 3.81 -15.32 -2.23
C ARG A 82 4.05 -16.68 -2.87
N LYS A 83 3.30 -17.71 -2.48
CA LYS A 83 3.44 -19.06 -3.04
C LYS A 83 3.12 -19.09 -4.53
N ALA A 84 2.03 -18.42 -4.94
CA ALA A 84 1.67 -18.32 -6.36
C ALA A 84 2.75 -17.56 -7.15
N PHE A 85 3.26 -16.45 -6.61
CA PHE A 85 4.28 -15.64 -7.24
C PHE A 85 5.61 -16.41 -7.45
N ILE A 86 6.06 -17.13 -6.42
CA ILE A 86 7.27 -18.00 -6.52
C ILE A 86 7.06 -19.10 -7.56
N LYS A 87 5.87 -19.72 -7.61
CA LYS A 87 5.55 -20.76 -8.59
C LYS A 87 5.56 -20.24 -10.04
N ILE A 88 5.19 -18.97 -10.25
CA ILE A 88 5.25 -18.35 -11.58
C ILE A 88 6.71 -18.06 -11.99
N LEU A 89 7.56 -17.65 -11.04
CA LEU A 89 8.96 -17.31 -11.30
C LEU A 89 9.89 -18.54 -11.43
N HIS A 90 9.58 -19.61 -10.71
CA HIS A 90 10.26 -20.89 -10.81
C HIS A 90 9.36 -21.84 -11.63
N CYS A 91 9.52 -21.80 -12.95
CA CYS A 91 9.00 -22.86 -13.82
C CYS A 91 9.60 -24.21 -13.46
#